data_AF-A0A0S4JKD6-F1
#
_entry.id   AF-A0A0S4JKD6-F1
#
_cell.length_a   1.000
_cell.length_b   1.000
_cell.length_c   1.000
_cell.angle_alpha   90.00
_cell.angle_beta   90.00
_cell.angle_gamma   90.00
#
_symmetry.space_group_name_H-M   'P 1'
#
loop_
_entity.id
_entity.type
_entity.pdbx_description
1 polymer ?
#
loop_
_entity_poly.entity_id
_entity_poly.type
_entity_poly.pdbx_seq_one_letter_code
_entity_poly.pdbx_strand_id
1 'polypeptide(L)'
;MHAVLKVLGALRLNTATSGLRLATSVSLLCFTILFLVCLWLPSQSYDTDELEAQSQAKIVIVTATSRPHYLSRSFAHVDRLRQCFDVQWIIVHTMERAEMTAAPFFRDVFPWIKELRSFHDEPSEGGNERNIAIRFIGEHLTEGDGFVYYADDDNVLPDLCVLGVKLRLQHFYVADQSSCGTVVISTQNKDWSRDILEQIACKMPSGSFVVPLALVRETSSSILWSVKHECGSDARYFTALMNVWIRQHGASSVRRLPLSLNFQHISDQSGCVTLPWTQAMLRESHDEFKQLLGNMTEAQKRIAPSNKQKQTHVSFHSYVHILSTIRAIMPRDRPIHYLEIGVWKGATSLLMSRHQYPTTVTGIDTFQFRNQRTEAEMIKQVLQGSGPIQWIPLHSSSALNATRESLQRLGATAYDILFFDGDYSTPSLFYHDFVNYSSLVAPGGFIVVDDFLETKGSHGVRETIWNLVRDGFIKAAGLDILGVVANGAVGAGHEFKKGFVYDWQASTSNDFVFRKRA
;
A
#
# COMPACT_ATOMS: atom_id res chain seq x y z
N MET A 1 42.12 10.98 -28.90
CA MET A 1 42.92 9.75 -29.12
C MET A 1 44.23 9.99 -29.89
N HIS A 2 44.22 10.73 -31.00
CA HIS A 2 45.42 10.99 -31.81
C HIS A 2 46.52 11.84 -31.10
N ALA A 3 46.14 12.73 -30.17
CA ALA A 3 47.08 13.51 -29.36
C ALA A 3 47.76 12.70 -28.24
N VAL A 4 47.05 11.72 -27.66
CA VAL A 4 47.57 10.83 -26.60
C VAL A 4 48.64 9.87 -27.15
N LEU A 5 48.46 9.42 -28.40
CA LEU A 5 49.43 8.57 -29.09
C LEU A 5 50.73 9.30 -29.46
N LYS A 6 50.71 10.63 -29.65
CA LYS A 6 51.92 11.43 -29.88
C LYS A 6 52.78 11.61 -28.61
N VAL A 7 52.15 11.70 -27.44
CA VAL A 7 52.87 11.83 -26.15
C VAL A 7 53.54 10.51 -25.77
N LEU A 8 52.88 9.37 -26.03
CA LEU A 8 53.44 8.05 -25.77
C LEU A 8 54.58 7.68 -26.76
N GLY A 9 54.58 8.23 -27.97
CA GLY A 9 55.66 8.03 -28.95
C GLY A 9 56.98 8.75 -28.63
N ALA A 10 56.96 9.79 -27.78
CA ALA A 10 58.15 10.59 -27.44
C ALA A 10 58.96 10.01 -26.25
N LEU A 11 58.44 9.02 -25.54
CA LEU A 11 59.13 8.34 -24.43
C LEU A 11 59.88 7.09 -24.93
N ARG A 12 60.85 7.29 -25.82
CA ARG A 12 61.92 6.31 -26.09
C ARG A 12 63.25 6.96 -25.79
N LEU A 13 63.77 6.74 -24.58
CA LEU A 13 65.14 7.09 -24.21
C LEU A 13 65.76 6.01 -23.32
N ASN A 14 66.79 5.38 -23.90
CA ASN A 14 67.97 4.74 -23.33
C ASN A 14 67.93 4.22 -21.89
N THR A 15 67.81 2.89 -21.78
CA THR A 15 68.15 2.14 -20.57
C THR A 15 69.64 1.83 -20.54
N ALA A 16 70.40 2.61 -19.78
CA ALA A 16 71.67 2.16 -19.20
C ALA A 16 71.82 2.74 -17.79
N THR A 17 71.93 1.85 -16.81
CA THR A 17 72.37 2.03 -15.41
C THR A 17 71.47 2.75 -14.39
N SER A 18 71.41 2.14 -13.19
CA SER A 18 70.80 2.54 -11.90
C SER A 18 69.27 2.37 -11.73
N GLY A 19 68.93 1.23 -11.13
CA GLY A 19 67.60 0.92 -10.60
C GLY A 19 67.29 1.67 -9.30
N LEU A 20 66.01 1.60 -8.93
CA LEU A 20 65.43 2.03 -7.66
C LEU A 20 65.12 3.53 -7.45
N ARG A 21 64.75 4.29 -8.49
CA ARG A 21 63.96 5.54 -8.31
C ARG A 21 62.85 5.82 -9.34
N LEU A 22 62.67 4.98 -10.36
CA LEU A 22 61.67 5.26 -11.43
C LEU A 22 60.23 4.80 -11.12
N ALA A 23 60.02 3.85 -10.20
CA ALA A 23 58.69 3.26 -9.99
C ALA A 23 57.68 4.22 -9.33
N THR A 24 58.14 5.15 -8.51
CA THR A 24 57.26 6.13 -7.84
C THR A 24 56.86 7.29 -8.74
N SER A 25 57.71 7.68 -9.70
CA SER A 25 57.42 8.80 -10.60
C SER A 25 56.43 8.45 -11.71
N VAL A 26 56.42 7.20 -12.19
CA VAL A 26 55.48 6.75 -13.23
C VAL A 26 54.07 6.57 -12.66
N SER A 27 53.93 6.09 -11.42
CA SER A 27 52.63 6.02 -10.74
C SER A 27 52.01 7.39 -10.48
N LEU A 28 52.83 8.39 -10.10
CA LEU A 28 52.33 9.74 -9.88
C LEU A 28 51.87 10.38 -11.20
N LEU A 29 52.62 10.20 -12.29
CA LEU A 29 52.28 10.73 -13.60
C LEU A 29 51.01 10.10 -14.19
N CYS A 30 50.81 8.79 -14.01
CA CYS A 30 49.58 8.10 -14.40
C CYS A 30 48.38 8.61 -13.61
N PHE A 31 48.52 8.86 -12.31
CA PHE A 31 47.44 9.41 -11.48
C PHE A 31 47.08 10.84 -11.88
N THR A 32 48.06 11.69 -12.17
CA THR A 32 47.79 13.08 -12.59
C THR A 32 47.14 13.16 -13.97
N ILE A 33 47.52 12.28 -14.91
CA ILE A 33 46.90 12.22 -16.24
C ILE A 33 45.47 11.68 -16.16
N LEU A 34 45.19 10.68 -15.30
CA LEU A 34 43.82 10.21 -15.08
C LEU A 34 42.94 11.30 -14.46
N PHE A 35 43.46 12.06 -13.50
CA PHE A 35 42.71 13.12 -12.81
C PHE A 35 42.43 14.32 -13.72
N LEU A 36 43.37 14.69 -14.60
CA LEU A 36 43.19 15.77 -15.57
C LEU A 36 42.24 15.37 -16.73
N VAL A 37 42.19 14.09 -17.10
CA VAL A 37 41.21 13.61 -18.09
C VAL A 37 39.78 13.62 -17.52
N CYS A 38 39.60 13.34 -16.21
CA CYS A 38 38.29 13.46 -15.56
C CYS A 38 37.82 14.92 -15.38
N LEU A 39 38.73 15.88 -15.25
CA LEU A 39 38.39 17.30 -15.11
C LEU A 39 38.16 18.04 -16.44
N TRP A 40 38.46 17.40 -17.57
CA TRP A 40 38.37 18.01 -18.92
C TRP A 40 37.41 17.29 -19.86
N LEU A 41 36.59 16.37 -19.35
CA LEU A 41 35.40 15.93 -20.05
C LEU A 41 34.30 16.96 -19.76
N PRO A 42 33.81 17.72 -20.76
CA PRO A 42 32.63 18.54 -20.56
C PRO A 42 31.50 17.62 -20.07
N SER A 43 30.76 18.06 -19.06
CA SER A 43 29.53 17.40 -18.65
C SER A 43 28.60 17.37 -19.86
N GLN A 44 28.65 16.30 -20.64
CA GLN A 44 27.57 16.00 -21.56
C GLN A 44 26.38 15.75 -20.66
N SER A 45 25.49 16.74 -20.58
CA SER A 45 24.11 16.49 -20.22
C SER A 45 23.62 15.47 -21.22
N TYR A 46 23.62 14.20 -20.82
CA TYR A 46 22.83 13.21 -21.51
C TYR A 46 21.40 13.73 -21.43
N ASP A 47 20.81 14.02 -22.59
CA ASP A 47 19.37 14.21 -22.71
C ASP A 47 18.72 12.95 -22.14
N THR A 48 18.28 13.03 -20.88
CA THR A 48 17.56 11.96 -20.19
C THR A 48 16.15 11.78 -20.75
N ASP A 49 15.72 12.66 -21.65
CA ASP A 49 14.39 12.64 -22.24
C ASP A 49 14.28 11.69 -23.44
N GLU A 50 15.40 11.11 -23.91
CA GLU A 50 15.45 10.11 -25.00
C GLU A 50 15.97 8.74 -24.55
N LEU A 51 16.03 8.49 -23.23
CA LEU A 51 15.98 7.11 -22.72
C LEU A 51 14.61 6.58 -23.10
N GLU A 52 14.58 5.74 -24.14
CA GLU A 52 13.42 4.97 -24.61
C GLU A 52 12.44 4.76 -23.46
N ALA A 53 11.19 5.19 -23.66
CA ALA A 53 10.07 4.72 -22.87
C ALA A 53 10.03 3.19 -23.03
N GLN A 54 10.89 2.48 -22.30
CA GLN A 54 10.81 1.05 -22.11
C GLN A 54 9.41 0.87 -21.56
N SER A 55 8.51 0.38 -22.42
CA SER A 55 7.12 0.18 -22.05
C SER A 55 7.15 -0.63 -20.78
N GLN A 56 6.68 -0.04 -19.67
CA GLN A 56 6.67 -0.71 -18.39
C GLN A 56 6.05 -2.09 -18.59
N ALA A 57 6.67 -3.13 -18.03
CA ALA A 57 6.16 -4.48 -18.20
C ALA A 57 4.70 -4.49 -17.74
N LYS A 58 3.81 -4.93 -18.62
CA LYS A 58 2.39 -4.98 -18.32
C LYS A 58 2.11 -6.13 -17.34
N ILE A 59 1.21 -5.91 -16.39
CA ILE A 59 0.78 -6.91 -15.42
C ILE A 59 -0.74 -6.93 -15.41
N VAL A 60 -1.34 -8.08 -15.70
CA VAL A 60 -2.76 -8.30 -15.63
C VAL A 60 -3.06 -9.04 -14.33
N ILE A 61 -3.85 -8.46 -13.44
CA ILE A 61 -4.27 -9.10 -12.20
C ILE A 61 -5.72 -9.52 -12.37
N VAL A 62 -6.09 -10.71 -11.92
CA VAL A 62 -7.45 -11.25 -11.95
C VAL A 62 -7.88 -11.50 -10.51
N THR A 63 -9.04 -10.99 -10.10
CA THR A 63 -9.65 -11.28 -8.80
C THR A 63 -11.09 -11.72 -8.99
N ALA A 64 -11.36 -13.00 -8.77
CA ALA A 64 -12.69 -13.54 -8.58
C ALA A 64 -13.13 -13.30 -7.13
N THR A 65 -14.28 -12.68 -6.91
CA THR A 65 -14.80 -12.49 -5.55
C THR A 65 -16.31 -12.40 -5.49
N SER A 66 -16.89 -13.01 -4.46
CA SER A 66 -18.27 -12.76 -4.00
C SER A 66 -18.32 -11.72 -2.87
N ARG A 67 -17.16 -11.21 -2.44
CA ARG A 67 -16.98 -10.40 -1.24
C ARG A 67 -16.30 -9.07 -1.59
N PRO A 68 -17.02 -8.11 -2.19
CA PRO A 68 -16.44 -6.86 -2.70
C PRO A 68 -15.72 -6.03 -1.64
N HIS A 69 -16.01 -6.23 -0.35
CA HIS A 69 -15.30 -5.56 0.74
C HIS A 69 -13.80 -5.91 0.82
N TYR A 70 -13.36 -7.06 0.29
CA TYR A 70 -11.93 -7.42 0.21
C TYR A 70 -11.19 -6.59 -0.83
N LEU A 71 -11.87 -6.12 -1.87
CA LEU A 71 -11.21 -5.43 -2.97
C LEU A 71 -10.57 -4.10 -2.53
N SER A 72 -11.14 -3.40 -1.55
CA SER A 72 -10.50 -2.20 -1.00
C SER A 72 -9.17 -2.50 -0.30
N ARG A 73 -8.97 -3.73 0.21
CA ARG A 73 -7.69 -4.17 0.77
C ARG A 73 -6.69 -4.46 -0.35
N SER A 74 -7.12 -5.22 -1.35
CA SER A 74 -6.28 -5.56 -2.51
C SER A 74 -5.91 -4.34 -3.33
N PHE A 75 -6.81 -3.35 -3.44
CA PHE A 75 -6.61 -2.14 -4.22
C PHE A 75 -5.33 -1.39 -3.82
N ALA A 76 -5.07 -1.23 -2.52
CA ALA A 76 -3.88 -0.55 -2.02
C ALA A 76 -2.57 -1.23 -2.48
N HIS A 77 -2.62 -2.54 -2.71
CA HIS A 77 -1.48 -3.33 -3.17
C HIS A 77 -1.35 -3.29 -4.69
N VAL A 78 -2.48 -3.43 -5.39
CA VAL A 78 -2.54 -3.41 -6.84
C VAL A 78 -2.17 -2.03 -7.39
N ASP A 79 -2.69 -0.94 -6.81
CA ASP A 79 -2.40 0.41 -7.27
C ASP A 79 -0.91 0.75 -7.15
N ARG A 80 -0.22 0.27 -6.11
CA ARG A 80 1.23 0.49 -5.95
C ARG A 80 2.09 -0.20 -7.00
N LEU A 81 1.66 -1.37 -7.49
CA LEU A 81 2.35 -2.02 -8.60
C LEU A 81 2.42 -1.11 -9.84
N ARG A 82 1.48 -0.16 -9.99
CA ARG A 82 1.46 0.81 -11.09
C ARG A 82 2.62 1.81 -11.07
N GLN A 83 3.36 1.88 -9.98
CA GLN A 83 4.57 2.70 -9.93
C GLN A 83 5.69 2.11 -10.81
N CYS A 84 5.62 0.81 -11.11
CA CYS A 84 6.67 0.09 -11.82
C CYS A 84 6.19 -0.69 -13.04
N PHE A 85 4.88 -0.92 -13.13
CA PHE A 85 4.27 -1.78 -14.13
C PHE A 85 3.06 -1.10 -14.76
N ASP A 86 2.78 -1.42 -16.02
CA ASP A 86 1.49 -1.11 -16.61
C ASP A 86 0.47 -2.13 -16.08
N VAL A 87 -0.21 -1.83 -14.98
CA VAL A 87 -1.13 -2.79 -14.33
C VAL A 87 -2.53 -2.67 -14.90
N GLN A 88 -3.13 -3.80 -15.25
CA GLN A 88 -4.55 -3.95 -15.53
C GLN A 88 -5.17 -4.92 -14.54
N TRP A 89 -6.20 -4.50 -13.79
CA TRP A 89 -6.85 -5.36 -12.79
C TRP A 89 -8.26 -5.74 -13.22
N ILE A 90 -8.48 -7.01 -13.50
CA ILE A 90 -9.76 -7.59 -13.88
C ILE A 90 -10.40 -8.19 -12.62
N ILE A 91 -11.52 -7.64 -12.20
CA ILE A 91 -12.28 -8.13 -11.05
C ILE A 91 -13.53 -8.81 -11.59
N VAL A 92 -13.78 -10.07 -11.22
CA VAL A 92 -14.99 -10.79 -11.60
C VAL A 92 -15.84 -11.02 -10.36
N HIS A 93 -16.97 -10.33 -10.31
CA HIS A 93 -17.91 -10.42 -9.20
C HIS A 93 -18.83 -11.63 -9.38
N THR A 94 -18.87 -12.52 -8.39
CA THR A 94 -19.90 -13.57 -8.30
C THR A 94 -21.19 -12.96 -7.80
N MET A 95 -22.25 -13.08 -8.58
CA MET A 95 -23.56 -12.53 -8.28
C MET A 95 -24.57 -13.67 -8.17
N GLU A 96 -25.30 -13.72 -7.05
CA GLU A 96 -26.33 -14.75 -6.83
C GLU A 96 -27.51 -14.61 -7.80
N ARG A 97 -27.77 -13.39 -8.31
CA ARG A 97 -28.88 -13.13 -9.24
C ARG A 97 -28.52 -12.09 -10.29
N ALA A 98 -29.11 -12.25 -11.48
CA ALA A 98 -28.96 -11.34 -12.60
C ALA A 98 -29.46 -9.91 -12.31
N GLU A 99 -30.46 -9.78 -11.44
CA GLU A 99 -31.04 -8.47 -11.09
C GLU A 99 -30.20 -7.68 -10.07
N MET A 100 -29.21 -8.31 -9.43
CA MET A 100 -28.33 -7.58 -8.51
C MET A 100 -27.42 -6.64 -9.29
N THR A 101 -27.58 -5.34 -9.05
CA THR A 101 -26.63 -4.33 -9.50
C THR A 101 -25.56 -4.17 -8.42
N ALA A 102 -24.36 -4.70 -8.69
CA ALA A 102 -23.19 -4.20 -7.96
C ALA A 102 -23.03 -2.73 -8.34
N ALA A 103 -23.01 -1.85 -7.34
CA ALA A 103 -22.47 -0.51 -7.54
C ALA A 103 -21.04 -0.69 -8.10
N PRO A 104 -20.72 -0.08 -9.26
CA PRO A 104 -19.38 -0.19 -9.82
C PRO A 104 -18.40 0.31 -8.77
N PHE A 105 -17.59 -0.60 -8.22
CA PHE A 105 -16.74 -0.28 -7.08
C PHE A 105 -15.48 0.45 -7.57
N PHE A 106 -14.99 0.09 -8.76
CA PHE A 106 -13.74 0.65 -9.32
C PHE A 106 -13.80 1.03 -10.80
N ARG A 107 -14.63 0.38 -11.62
CA ARG A 107 -14.50 0.46 -13.09
C ARG A 107 -14.75 1.85 -13.68
N ASP A 108 -15.61 2.64 -13.02
CA ASP A 108 -15.96 3.99 -13.48
C ASP A 108 -14.94 5.04 -13.03
N VAL A 109 -13.96 4.59 -12.23
CA VAL A 109 -12.96 5.43 -11.61
C VAL A 109 -11.60 5.20 -12.25
N PHE A 110 -11.18 3.93 -12.24
CA PHE A 110 -9.83 3.52 -12.52
C PHE A 110 -9.86 2.88 -13.90
N PRO A 111 -9.41 3.55 -14.96
CA PRO A 111 -9.53 3.03 -16.33
C PRO A 111 -8.75 1.72 -16.53
N TRP A 112 -7.76 1.48 -15.67
CA TRP A 112 -6.94 0.28 -15.58
C TRP A 112 -7.61 -0.87 -14.81
N ILE A 113 -8.77 -0.65 -14.19
CA ILE A 113 -9.58 -1.69 -13.55
C ILE A 113 -10.77 -2.04 -14.46
N LYS A 114 -11.01 -3.34 -14.66
CA LYS A 114 -12.16 -3.88 -15.40
C LYS A 114 -12.98 -4.75 -14.47
N GLU A 115 -14.23 -4.38 -14.24
CA GLU A 115 -15.15 -5.19 -13.44
C GLU A 115 -16.11 -5.97 -14.35
N LEU A 116 -16.07 -7.29 -14.23
CA LEU A 116 -16.91 -8.26 -14.94
C LEU A 116 -17.89 -8.89 -13.95
N ARG A 117 -18.95 -9.51 -14.47
CA ARG A 117 -19.97 -10.20 -13.66
C ARG A 117 -20.04 -11.67 -14.06
N SER A 118 -20.08 -12.53 -13.04
CA SER A 118 -20.39 -13.95 -13.13
C SER A 118 -21.76 -14.17 -12.50
N PHE A 119 -22.68 -14.76 -13.26
CA PHE A 119 -23.99 -15.17 -12.75
C PHE A 119 -24.00 -16.69 -12.71
N HIS A 120 -24.20 -17.28 -11.54
CA HIS A 120 -24.30 -18.73 -11.40
C HIS A 120 -25.27 -19.12 -10.29
N ASP A 121 -26.17 -20.04 -10.60
CA ASP A 121 -27.16 -20.58 -9.64
C ASP A 121 -26.55 -21.57 -8.63
N GLU A 122 -25.31 -22.01 -8.86
CA GLU A 122 -24.58 -22.92 -7.97
C GLU A 122 -23.26 -22.28 -7.56
N PRO A 123 -22.86 -22.40 -6.27
CA PRO A 123 -21.58 -21.89 -5.79
C PRO A 123 -20.45 -22.68 -6.42
N SER A 124 -19.96 -22.23 -7.58
CA SER A 124 -18.68 -22.68 -8.11
C SER A 124 -17.59 -22.08 -7.25
N GLU A 125 -16.57 -22.87 -6.88
CA GLU A 125 -15.38 -22.42 -6.13
C GLU A 125 -14.50 -21.48 -6.99
N GLY A 126 -15.06 -20.38 -7.48
CA GLY A 126 -14.42 -19.36 -8.32
C GLY A 126 -14.11 -19.78 -9.76
N GLY A 127 -14.43 -21.01 -10.16
CA GLY A 127 -14.04 -21.56 -11.47
C GLY A 127 -14.64 -20.79 -12.65
N ASN A 128 -15.94 -20.47 -12.59
CA ASN A 128 -16.62 -19.75 -13.67
C ASN A 128 -16.14 -18.30 -13.79
N GLU A 129 -15.92 -17.63 -12.65
CA GLU A 129 -15.42 -16.27 -12.58
C GLU A 129 -14.08 -16.14 -13.29
N ARG A 130 -13.18 -17.08 -13.02
CA ARG A 130 -11.86 -17.12 -13.67
C ARG A 130 -11.96 -17.35 -15.17
N ASN A 131 -12.88 -18.22 -15.59
CA ASN A 131 -13.11 -18.49 -17.01
C ASN A 131 -13.63 -17.25 -17.74
N ILE A 132 -14.49 -16.45 -17.10
CA ILE A 132 -14.94 -15.16 -17.62
C ILE A 132 -13.75 -14.19 -17.75
N ALA A 133 -12.89 -14.10 -16.73
CA ALA A 133 -11.69 -13.26 -16.78
C ALA A 133 -10.76 -13.66 -17.93
N ILE A 134 -10.51 -14.95 -18.12
CA ILE A 134 -9.60 -15.45 -19.18
C ILE A 134 -10.17 -15.18 -20.56
N ARG A 135 -11.49 -15.38 -20.75
CA ARG A 135 -12.14 -15.04 -22.01
C ARG A 135 -11.95 -13.56 -22.31
N PHE A 136 -12.20 -12.71 -21.33
CA PHE A 136 -11.97 -11.26 -21.46
C PHE A 136 -10.51 -10.96 -21.83
N ILE A 137 -9.54 -11.56 -21.15
CA ILE A 137 -8.11 -11.45 -21.46
C ILE A 137 -7.81 -11.84 -22.91
N GLY A 138 -8.28 -13.01 -23.35
CA GLY A 138 -8.03 -13.52 -24.70
C GLY A 138 -8.70 -12.70 -25.81
N GLU A 139 -9.81 -12.03 -25.51
CA GLU A 139 -10.52 -11.16 -26.46
C GLU A 139 -9.94 -9.75 -26.52
N HIS A 140 -9.38 -9.23 -25.43
CA HIS A 140 -9.08 -7.80 -25.29
C HIS A 140 -7.58 -7.47 -25.12
N LEU A 141 -6.72 -8.44 -24.84
CA LEU A 141 -5.28 -8.22 -24.67
C LEU A 141 -4.49 -8.78 -25.85
N THR A 142 -3.47 -8.04 -26.30
CA THR A 142 -2.68 -8.36 -27.49
C THR A 142 -1.42 -9.19 -27.16
N GLU A 143 -0.78 -9.74 -28.19
CA GLU A 143 0.41 -10.58 -28.04
C GLU A 143 1.59 -9.78 -27.45
N GLY A 144 2.08 -10.19 -26.26
CA GLY A 144 3.18 -9.51 -25.56
C GLY A 144 2.77 -8.66 -24.35
N ASP A 145 1.47 -8.52 -24.08
CA ASP A 145 0.88 -7.61 -23.09
C ASP A 145 0.98 -8.05 -21.61
N GLY A 146 2.01 -8.81 -21.24
CA GLY A 146 2.41 -8.92 -19.83
C GLY A 146 1.91 -10.12 -19.03
N PHE A 147 2.19 -10.10 -17.73
CA PHE A 147 2.06 -11.23 -16.79
C PHE A 147 0.65 -11.31 -16.20
N VAL A 148 -0.02 -12.46 -16.28
CA VAL A 148 -1.30 -12.66 -15.59
C VAL A 148 -1.07 -13.23 -14.19
N TYR A 149 -1.63 -12.57 -13.18
CA TYR A 149 -1.67 -13.03 -11.79
C TYR A 149 -3.11 -13.20 -11.33
N TYR A 150 -3.37 -14.22 -10.52
CA TYR A 150 -4.65 -14.40 -9.85
C TYR A 150 -4.49 -14.00 -8.38
N ALA A 151 -5.34 -13.09 -7.92
CA ALA A 151 -5.39 -12.56 -6.57
C ALA A 151 -6.72 -12.96 -5.94
N ASP A 152 -6.91 -14.28 -5.82
CA ASP A 152 -8.10 -14.90 -5.24
C ASP A 152 -7.83 -15.36 -3.80
N ASP A 153 -8.86 -15.29 -2.97
CA ASP A 153 -8.78 -15.67 -1.55
C ASP A 153 -8.59 -17.19 -1.35
N ASP A 154 -8.97 -18.00 -2.33
CA ASP A 154 -8.98 -19.46 -2.27
C ASP A 154 -7.76 -20.11 -2.97
N ASN A 155 -6.92 -19.30 -3.64
CA ASN A 155 -5.80 -19.76 -4.46
C ASN A 155 -6.15 -20.84 -5.51
N VAL A 156 -7.41 -20.95 -5.91
CA VAL A 156 -7.83 -21.94 -6.91
C VAL A 156 -7.43 -21.45 -8.30
N LEU A 157 -6.87 -22.34 -9.12
CA LEU A 157 -6.39 -22.02 -10.46
C LEU A 157 -7.53 -22.07 -11.48
N PRO A 158 -7.48 -21.27 -12.57
CA PRO A 158 -8.47 -21.34 -13.64
C PRO A 158 -8.47 -22.68 -14.40
N ASP A 159 -9.63 -23.07 -14.95
CA ASP A 159 -9.75 -24.20 -15.89
C ASP A 159 -9.69 -23.72 -17.35
N LEU A 160 -8.51 -23.83 -17.97
CA LEU A 160 -8.28 -23.36 -19.34
C LEU A 160 -8.94 -24.22 -20.42
N CYS A 161 -9.36 -25.44 -20.10
CA CYS A 161 -9.84 -26.40 -21.09
C CYS A 161 -11.27 -26.14 -21.58
N VAL A 162 -12.07 -25.44 -20.77
CA VAL A 162 -13.46 -25.11 -21.11
C VAL A 162 -13.55 -24.04 -22.21
N LEU A 163 -12.46 -23.32 -22.47
CA LEU A 163 -12.55 -22.03 -23.15
C LEU A 163 -12.39 -22.09 -24.67
N GLY A 164 -11.79 -23.13 -25.26
CA GLY A 164 -11.53 -23.17 -26.71
C GLY A 164 -10.68 -21.99 -27.23
N VAL A 165 -10.19 -21.13 -26.33
CA VAL A 165 -9.34 -19.98 -26.63
C VAL A 165 -7.93 -20.51 -26.85
N LYS A 166 -7.39 -20.32 -28.07
CA LYS A 166 -5.98 -20.60 -28.36
C LYS A 166 -5.10 -19.57 -27.65
N LEU A 167 -4.85 -19.78 -26.37
CA LEU A 167 -3.87 -19.00 -25.61
C LEU A 167 -2.47 -19.36 -26.13
N ARG A 168 -1.73 -18.36 -26.61
CA ARG A 168 -0.34 -18.56 -27.07
C ARG A 168 0.57 -18.59 -25.83
N LEU A 169 0.87 -19.79 -25.34
CA LEU A 169 1.64 -20.10 -24.13
C LEU A 169 3.11 -19.60 -24.11
N GLN A 170 3.54 -18.85 -25.12
CA GLN A 170 4.93 -18.39 -25.26
C GLN A 170 5.27 -17.21 -24.33
N HIS A 171 4.25 -16.51 -23.83
CA HIS A 171 4.39 -15.28 -23.02
C HIS A 171 3.47 -15.22 -21.79
N PHE A 172 2.61 -16.23 -21.59
CA PHE A 172 1.67 -16.31 -20.47
C PHE A 172 2.11 -17.38 -19.46
N TYR A 173 2.25 -16.99 -18.19
CA TYR A 173 2.55 -17.89 -17.09
C TYR A 173 1.24 -18.35 -16.47
N VAL A 174 0.72 -19.52 -16.88
CA VAL A 174 -0.53 -20.08 -16.34
C VAL A 174 -0.30 -21.48 -15.82
N ALA A 175 -0.60 -21.73 -14.54
CA ALA A 175 -0.61 -23.07 -13.99
C ALA A 175 -1.88 -23.79 -14.46
N ASP A 176 -1.69 -24.73 -15.39
CA ASP A 176 -2.72 -25.64 -15.86
C ASP A 176 -2.73 -26.88 -14.94
N GLN A 177 -3.85 -27.14 -14.25
CA GLN A 177 -4.05 -28.38 -13.48
C GLN A 177 -5.03 -29.35 -14.16
N SER A 178 -5.59 -28.98 -15.32
CA SER A 178 -6.57 -29.77 -16.06
C SER A 178 -6.05 -30.03 -17.47
N SER A 179 -5.46 -31.20 -17.72
CA SER A 179 -5.47 -31.72 -19.08
C SER A 179 -6.90 -32.12 -19.41
N CYS A 180 -7.61 -31.28 -20.19
CA CYS A 180 -8.87 -31.55 -20.90
C CYS A 180 -9.74 -32.65 -20.27
N GLY A 181 -10.32 -32.38 -19.09
CA GLY A 181 -11.27 -33.29 -18.44
C GLY A 181 -10.69 -34.29 -17.44
N THR A 182 -9.41 -34.18 -17.07
CA THR A 182 -8.82 -34.93 -15.95
C THR A 182 -8.10 -33.97 -15.02
N VAL A 183 -8.65 -33.76 -13.82
CA VAL A 183 -7.95 -33.09 -12.72
C VAL A 183 -6.77 -33.97 -12.35
N VAL A 184 -5.56 -33.51 -12.67
CA VAL A 184 -4.37 -34.35 -12.51
C VAL A 184 -4.02 -34.46 -11.00
N ILE A 185 -4.36 -33.43 -10.22
CA ILE A 185 -4.17 -33.36 -8.77
C ILE A 185 -5.28 -32.53 -8.11
N SER A 186 -6.15 -33.16 -7.33
CA SER A 186 -6.96 -32.42 -6.35
C SER A 186 -6.05 -32.03 -5.18
N THR A 187 -6.07 -30.78 -4.75
CA THR A 187 -5.42 -30.33 -3.50
C THR A 187 -5.93 -31.08 -2.28
N GLN A 188 -7.17 -31.57 -2.34
CA GLN A 188 -7.85 -32.32 -1.28
C GLN A 188 -7.34 -33.77 -1.16
N ASN A 189 -6.66 -34.30 -2.18
CA ASN A 189 -6.17 -35.70 -2.20
C ASN A 189 -4.65 -35.82 -2.00
N LYS A 190 -4.01 -34.82 -1.38
CA LYS A 190 -2.57 -34.84 -1.10
C LYS A 190 -2.28 -35.72 0.12
N ASP A 191 -1.53 -36.79 -0.07
CA ASP A 191 -1.01 -37.57 1.05
C ASP A 191 0.31 -36.96 1.52
N TRP A 192 0.23 -36.10 2.54
CA TRP A 192 1.39 -35.41 3.12
C TRP A 192 2.38 -36.34 3.83
N SER A 193 2.03 -37.61 4.03
CA SER A 193 2.94 -38.60 4.60
C SER A 193 3.90 -39.19 3.56
N ARG A 194 3.69 -38.94 2.26
CA ARG A 194 4.51 -39.42 1.15
C ARG A 194 5.30 -38.28 0.50
N ASP A 195 6.37 -38.61 -0.23
CA ASP A 195 7.13 -37.62 -0.97
C ASP A 195 6.23 -36.94 -2.02
N ILE A 196 5.97 -35.66 -1.81
CA ILE A 196 5.16 -34.86 -2.70
C ILE A 196 5.78 -34.74 -4.09
N LEU A 197 7.12 -34.85 -4.20
CA LEU A 197 7.81 -34.87 -5.49
C LEU A 197 7.40 -36.08 -6.33
N GLU A 198 7.29 -37.27 -5.72
CA GLU A 198 6.83 -38.48 -6.43
C GLU A 198 5.37 -38.36 -6.86
N GLN A 199 4.54 -37.76 -6.01
CA GLN A 199 3.12 -37.59 -6.30
C GLN A 199 2.87 -36.65 -7.49
N ILE A 200 3.75 -35.67 -7.73
CA ILE A 200 3.56 -34.63 -8.77
C ILE A 200 4.45 -34.80 -10.01
N ALA A 201 5.53 -35.61 -9.95
CA ALA A 201 6.54 -35.69 -11.01
C ALA A 201 6.02 -36.09 -12.39
N CYS A 202 5.08 -37.04 -12.45
CA CYS A 202 4.52 -37.53 -13.72
C CYS A 202 3.31 -36.73 -14.20
N LYS A 203 2.98 -35.65 -13.50
CA LYS A 203 1.68 -34.97 -13.59
C LYS A 203 1.77 -33.52 -14.07
N MET A 204 2.96 -33.05 -14.44
CA MET A 204 3.23 -31.69 -14.90
C MET A 204 3.69 -31.66 -16.36
N PRO A 205 2.77 -31.53 -17.32
CA PRO A 205 3.12 -31.46 -18.74
C PRO A 205 3.47 -30.04 -19.23
N SER A 206 3.06 -28.98 -18.51
CA SER A 206 3.22 -27.58 -18.94
C SER A 206 3.95 -26.73 -17.88
N GLY A 207 5.02 -26.05 -18.31
CA GLY A 207 6.04 -25.44 -17.44
C GLY A 207 5.70 -24.10 -16.82
N SER A 208 4.52 -23.95 -16.23
CA SER A 208 4.04 -22.66 -15.76
C SER A 208 3.53 -22.73 -14.33
N PHE A 209 4.02 -21.84 -13.47
CA PHE A 209 3.63 -21.73 -12.06
C PHE A 209 3.13 -20.32 -11.78
N VAL A 210 1.92 -20.20 -11.21
CA VAL A 210 1.40 -18.94 -10.67
C VAL A 210 1.78 -18.88 -9.19
N VAL A 211 2.49 -17.83 -8.77
CA VAL A 211 2.70 -17.54 -7.35
C VAL A 211 1.72 -16.43 -6.97
N PRO A 212 0.72 -16.70 -6.11
CA PRO A 212 -0.17 -15.67 -5.60
C PRO A 212 0.63 -14.48 -5.05
N LEU A 213 0.24 -13.25 -5.39
CA LEU A 213 0.95 -12.03 -4.97
C LEU A 213 1.06 -11.92 -3.44
N ALA A 214 0.07 -12.45 -2.70
CA ALA A 214 0.11 -12.56 -1.24
C ALA A 214 1.25 -13.47 -0.73
N LEU A 215 1.54 -14.59 -1.42
CA LEU A 215 2.67 -15.48 -1.11
C LEU A 215 4.03 -14.83 -1.43
N VAL A 216 4.06 -13.86 -2.34
CA VAL A 216 5.27 -13.11 -2.69
C VAL A 216 5.61 -12.03 -1.65
N ARG A 217 4.60 -11.49 -0.94
CA ARG A 217 4.77 -10.37 -0.01
C ARG A 217 5.07 -10.79 1.43
N GLU A 218 4.54 -11.92 1.89
CA GLU A 218 4.66 -12.33 3.28
C GLU A 218 5.70 -13.44 3.49
N THR A 219 6.98 -13.04 3.59
CA THR A 219 7.95 -13.78 4.43
C THR A 219 7.65 -13.61 5.94
N SER A 220 6.44 -13.15 6.29
CA SER A 220 5.96 -13.08 7.66
C SER A 220 5.69 -14.51 8.14
N SER A 221 6.24 -14.86 9.30
CA SER A 221 6.12 -16.17 9.96
C SER A 221 4.68 -16.53 10.38
N SER A 222 3.68 -15.80 9.90
CA SER A 222 2.29 -15.81 10.38
C SER A 222 1.25 -15.82 9.26
N ILE A 223 1.58 -16.30 8.06
CA ILE A 223 0.55 -17.06 7.34
C ILE A 223 0.18 -18.20 8.28
N LEU A 224 -0.97 -18.10 8.94
CA LEU A 224 -1.57 -19.22 9.64
C LEU A 224 -1.95 -20.22 8.55
N TRP A 225 -0.97 -21.07 8.22
CA TRP A 225 -1.15 -22.36 7.58
C TRP A 225 -2.15 -23.10 8.44
N SER A 226 -3.43 -22.89 8.19
CA SER A 226 -4.48 -23.52 8.95
C SER A 226 -4.37 -25.00 8.65
N VAL A 227 -3.78 -25.75 9.58
CA VAL A 227 -3.85 -27.22 9.61
C VAL A 227 -5.31 -27.68 9.68
N LYS A 228 -6.27 -26.76 9.92
CA LYS A 228 -7.71 -27.02 9.97
C LYS A 228 -8.49 -26.65 8.70
N HIS A 229 -7.88 -25.99 7.71
CA HIS A 229 -8.51 -25.70 6.43
C HIS A 229 -7.57 -26.09 5.29
N GLU A 230 -7.91 -27.20 4.63
CA GLU A 230 -7.12 -27.97 3.67
C GLU A 230 -6.75 -27.24 2.35
N CYS A 231 -7.02 -25.94 2.22
CA CYS A 231 -6.94 -25.23 0.93
C CYS A 231 -5.94 -24.05 0.88
N GLY A 232 -5.07 -23.88 1.87
CA GLY A 232 -3.98 -22.89 1.81
C GLY A 232 -2.81 -23.39 0.93
N SER A 233 -2.39 -22.60 -0.06
CA SER A 233 -1.38 -22.98 -1.06
C SER A 233 0.04 -23.12 -0.47
N ASP A 234 0.49 -24.36 -0.25
CA ASP A 234 1.72 -24.74 0.46
C ASP A 234 3.03 -24.35 -0.27
N ALA A 235 3.91 -23.61 0.40
CA ALA A 235 5.25 -23.27 -0.10
C ALA A 235 6.12 -24.49 -0.41
N ARG A 236 5.94 -25.60 0.32
CA ARG A 236 6.61 -26.88 0.03
C ARG A 236 6.12 -27.48 -1.28
N TYR A 237 4.82 -27.31 -1.59
CA TYR A 237 4.26 -27.74 -2.87
C TYR A 237 4.85 -26.93 -4.02
N PHE A 238 4.89 -25.61 -3.95
CA PHE A 238 5.52 -24.79 -5.01
C PHE A 238 7.02 -25.07 -5.18
N THR A 239 7.75 -25.22 -4.07
CA THR A 239 9.17 -25.60 -4.11
C THR A 239 9.37 -26.97 -4.75
N ALA A 240 8.49 -27.93 -4.45
CA ALA A 240 8.51 -29.26 -5.04
C ALA A 240 8.22 -29.23 -6.55
N LEU A 241 7.20 -28.46 -6.98
CA LEU A 241 6.89 -28.26 -8.39
C LEU A 241 8.10 -27.66 -9.15
N MET A 242 8.70 -26.61 -8.62
CA MET A 242 9.91 -26.00 -9.22
C MET A 242 11.06 -27.01 -9.33
N ASN A 243 11.29 -27.81 -8.28
CA ASN A 243 12.36 -28.81 -8.27
C ASN A 243 12.14 -29.94 -9.28
N VAL A 244 10.90 -30.45 -9.41
CA VAL A 244 10.56 -31.45 -10.44
C VAL A 244 10.81 -30.87 -11.83
N TRP A 245 10.34 -29.65 -12.08
CA TRP A 245 10.47 -29.01 -13.38
C TRP A 245 11.94 -28.79 -13.77
N ILE A 246 12.75 -28.29 -12.83
CA ILE A 246 14.20 -28.11 -13.00
C ILE A 246 14.90 -29.45 -13.28
N ARG A 247 14.52 -30.53 -12.59
CA ARG A 247 15.11 -31.86 -12.81
C ARG A 247 14.79 -32.41 -14.20
N GLN A 248 13.58 -32.18 -14.71
CA GLN A 248 13.12 -32.72 -15.98
C GLN A 248 13.58 -31.89 -17.19
N HIS A 249 13.60 -30.57 -17.06
CA HIS A 249 13.80 -29.66 -18.20
C HIS A 249 15.05 -28.76 -18.06
N GLY A 250 15.80 -28.91 -16.96
CA GLY A 250 17.00 -28.13 -16.64
C GLY A 250 16.67 -26.78 -15.99
N ALA A 251 17.60 -26.22 -15.22
CA ALA A 251 17.37 -24.97 -14.48
C ALA A 251 17.08 -23.75 -15.38
N SER A 252 17.53 -23.77 -16.64
CA SER A 252 17.24 -22.73 -17.63
C SER A 252 15.80 -22.75 -18.17
N SER A 253 15.05 -23.84 -17.94
CA SER A 253 13.65 -23.95 -18.34
C SER A 253 12.69 -23.22 -17.39
N VAL A 254 13.13 -22.93 -16.17
CA VAL A 254 12.40 -22.04 -15.26
C VAL A 254 12.71 -20.62 -15.67
N ARG A 255 11.80 -20.01 -16.43
CA ARG A 255 11.89 -18.59 -16.72
C ARG A 255 11.69 -17.84 -15.41
N ARG A 256 12.71 -17.11 -15.00
CA ARG A 256 12.54 -16.08 -13.97
C ARG A 256 11.52 -15.09 -14.52
N LEU A 257 10.79 -14.44 -13.62
CA LEU A 257 10.19 -13.14 -13.91
C LEU A 257 11.22 -12.32 -14.72
N PRO A 258 10.79 -11.59 -15.75
CA PRO A 258 11.70 -10.95 -16.72
C PRO A 258 12.79 -10.23 -15.95
N LEU A 259 14.00 -10.12 -16.50
CA LEU A 259 15.14 -9.53 -15.78
C LEU A 259 14.84 -8.12 -15.23
N SER A 260 13.82 -7.43 -15.76
CA SER A 260 13.27 -6.16 -15.28
C SER A 260 12.29 -6.25 -14.09
N LEU A 261 11.76 -7.42 -13.74
CA LEU A 261 10.88 -7.65 -12.59
C LEU A 261 11.63 -8.49 -11.55
N ASN A 262 12.30 -7.78 -10.64
CA ASN A 262 13.00 -8.37 -9.49
C ASN A 262 12.05 -8.44 -8.30
N PHE A 263 12.17 -9.46 -7.44
CA PHE A 263 11.46 -9.52 -6.14
C PHE A 263 11.67 -8.27 -5.28
N GLN A 264 12.83 -7.60 -5.42
CA GLN A 264 13.05 -6.30 -4.82
C GLN A 264 11.99 -5.27 -5.23
N HIS A 265 11.46 -5.32 -6.45
CA HIS A 265 10.39 -4.41 -6.91
C HIS A 265 9.05 -4.64 -6.20
N ILE A 266 8.80 -5.81 -5.60
CA ILE A 266 7.57 -6.08 -4.84
C ILE A 266 7.83 -5.98 -3.32
N SER A 267 9.09 -5.84 -2.91
CA SER A 267 9.47 -5.71 -1.51
C SER A 267 8.89 -4.45 -0.86
N ASP A 268 8.26 -4.62 0.30
CA ASP A 268 7.81 -3.48 1.12
C ASP A 268 9.00 -2.64 1.68
N GLN A 269 10.25 -3.11 1.54
CA GLN A 269 11.46 -2.42 2.03
C GLN A 269 12.22 -1.64 0.96
N SER A 270 12.17 -2.07 -0.30
CA SER A 270 12.98 -1.47 -1.39
C SER A 270 12.29 -1.45 -2.76
N GLY A 271 11.03 -1.88 -2.83
CA GLY A 271 10.26 -1.99 -4.06
C GLY A 271 9.21 -0.91 -4.27
N CYS A 272 8.41 -1.12 -5.29
CA CYS A 272 7.30 -0.28 -5.74
C CYS A 272 6.15 -0.23 -4.71
N VAL A 273 6.16 -1.15 -3.75
CA VAL A 273 5.14 -1.27 -2.70
C VAL A 273 5.62 -0.65 -1.38
N THR A 274 6.81 -0.03 -1.34
CA THR A 274 7.38 0.51 -0.10
C THR A 274 6.41 1.42 0.62
N LEU A 275 6.02 1.02 1.83
CA LEU A 275 5.41 1.94 2.78
C LEU A 275 6.49 2.90 3.24
N PRO A 276 6.16 4.19 3.43
CA PRO A 276 7.15 5.13 3.92
C PRO A 276 7.48 4.90 5.40
N TRP A 277 6.78 3.98 6.08
CA TRP A 277 6.98 3.61 7.48
C TRP A 277 7.25 2.12 7.67
N THR A 278 7.85 1.78 8.80
CA THR A 278 8.15 0.40 9.19
C THR A 278 7.19 -0.10 10.28
N GLN A 279 7.09 -1.42 10.47
CA GLN A 279 6.33 -2.01 11.57
C GLN A 279 6.85 -1.60 12.96
N ALA A 280 8.16 -1.33 13.08
CA ALA A 280 8.74 -0.84 14.32
C ALA A 280 8.18 0.55 14.69
N MET A 281 8.07 1.45 13.72
CA MET A 281 7.51 2.79 13.92
C MET A 281 6.04 2.73 14.35
N LEU A 282 5.25 1.85 13.71
CA LEU A 282 3.84 1.65 14.08
C LEU A 282 3.69 1.17 15.54
N ARG A 283 4.55 0.24 15.98
CA ARG A 283 4.55 -0.26 17.37
C ARG A 283 4.92 0.83 18.38
N GLU A 284 6.02 1.55 18.12
CA GLU A 284 6.47 2.65 18.97
C GLU A 284 5.37 3.71 19.13
N SER A 285 4.76 4.09 18.00
CA SER A 285 3.69 5.07 17.97
C SER A 285 2.43 4.61 18.69
N HIS A 286 2.07 3.33 18.57
CA HIS A 286 0.96 2.74 19.32
C HIS A 286 1.21 2.74 20.83
N ASP A 287 2.43 2.41 21.27
CA ASP A 287 2.80 2.42 22.69
C ASP A 287 2.79 3.85 23.26
N GLU A 288 3.29 4.82 22.51
CA GLU A 288 3.19 6.26 22.84
C GLU A 288 1.72 6.67 23.02
N PHE A 289 0.86 6.32 22.08
CA PHE A 289 -0.55 6.66 22.14
C PHE A 289 -1.25 6.00 23.34
N LYS A 290 -0.98 4.72 23.61
CA LYS A 290 -1.49 4.03 24.80
C LYS A 290 -1.08 4.72 26.10
N GLN A 291 0.19 5.12 26.21
CA GLN A 291 0.68 5.87 27.36
C GLN A 291 -0.05 7.21 27.51
N LEU A 292 -0.27 7.93 26.40
CA LEU A 292 -1.03 9.18 26.39
C LEU A 292 -2.47 8.96 26.87
N LEU A 293 -3.18 7.94 26.39
CA LEU A 293 -4.54 7.64 26.84
C LEU A 293 -4.61 7.33 28.34
N GLY A 294 -3.61 6.63 28.88
CA GLY A 294 -3.44 6.42 30.32
C GLY A 294 -3.32 7.76 31.07
N ASN A 295 -2.44 8.64 30.60
CA ASN A 295 -2.23 9.97 31.19
C ASN A 295 -3.49 10.85 31.09
N MET A 296 -4.20 10.83 29.97
CA MET A 296 -5.46 11.55 29.77
C MET A 296 -6.54 11.06 30.74
N THR A 297 -6.63 9.73 30.94
CA THR A 297 -7.57 9.13 31.89
C THR A 297 -7.27 9.61 33.32
N GLU A 298 -6.00 9.65 33.71
CA GLU A 298 -5.59 10.16 35.02
C GLU A 298 -5.84 11.66 35.17
N ALA A 299 -5.59 12.46 34.14
CA ALA A 299 -5.91 13.89 34.13
C ALA A 299 -7.43 14.11 34.28
N GLN A 300 -8.24 13.37 33.53
CA GLN A 300 -9.69 13.43 33.60
C GLN A 300 -10.21 13.07 34.99
N LYS A 301 -9.63 12.07 35.68
CA LYS A 301 -10.03 11.70 37.05
C LYS A 301 -9.93 12.89 38.02
N ARG A 302 -8.94 13.76 37.86
CA ARG A 302 -8.67 14.93 38.72
C ARG A 302 -9.58 16.13 38.47
N ILE A 303 -10.31 16.16 37.34
CA ILE A 303 -11.23 17.26 37.02
C ILE A 303 -12.43 17.23 37.99
N ALA A 304 -12.91 18.39 38.43
CA ALA A 304 -14.08 18.46 39.30
C ALA A 304 -15.34 17.94 38.57
N PRO A 305 -16.27 17.20 39.24
CA PRO A 305 -17.45 16.64 38.59
C PRO A 305 -18.31 17.67 37.81
N SER A 306 -18.38 18.92 38.28
CA SER A 306 -19.11 20.01 37.60
C SER A 306 -18.53 20.37 36.22
N ASN A 307 -17.25 20.03 35.97
CA ASN A 307 -16.51 20.32 34.75
C ASN A 307 -16.30 19.09 33.88
N LYS A 308 -16.78 17.90 34.27
CA LYS A 308 -16.68 16.69 33.46
C LYS A 308 -17.85 16.58 32.48
N GLN A 309 -17.54 16.06 31.30
CA GLN A 309 -18.52 15.49 30.39
C GLN A 309 -19.06 14.17 30.96
N LYS A 310 -20.29 13.81 30.58
CA LYS A 310 -20.93 12.55 31.01
C LYS A 310 -20.19 11.30 30.49
N GLN A 311 -19.71 11.33 29.24
CA GLN A 311 -18.94 10.24 28.65
C GLN A 311 -17.54 10.19 29.28
N THR A 312 -17.16 9.02 29.80
CA THR A 312 -15.90 8.83 30.54
C THR A 312 -14.72 8.49 29.64
N HIS A 313 -14.96 7.96 28.43
CA HIS A 313 -13.89 7.66 27.49
C HIS A 313 -13.06 8.92 27.16
N VAL A 314 -11.77 8.75 26.87
CA VAL A 314 -10.84 9.84 26.46
C VAL A 314 -10.41 9.75 24.99
N SER A 315 -10.46 8.55 24.40
CA SER A 315 -10.43 8.27 22.95
C SER A 315 -11.41 7.11 22.66
N PHE A 316 -12.06 7.13 21.48
CA PHE A 316 -12.83 6.00 20.94
C PHE A 316 -12.04 5.25 19.87
N HIS A 317 -11.00 5.89 19.34
CA HIS A 317 -10.22 5.43 18.21
C HIS A 317 -8.85 4.98 18.70
N SER A 318 -8.45 3.78 18.29
CA SER A 318 -7.18 3.14 18.73
C SER A 318 -6.11 3.11 17.63
N TYR A 319 -6.51 3.29 16.37
CA TYR A 319 -5.62 3.21 15.20
C TYR A 319 -4.97 4.55 14.83
N VAL A 320 -5.47 5.66 15.37
CA VAL A 320 -4.98 7.02 15.16
C VAL A 320 -3.52 7.27 15.56
N HIS A 321 -2.86 6.29 16.18
CA HIS A 321 -1.42 6.30 16.37
C HIS A 321 -0.65 6.44 15.04
N ILE A 322 -1.21 5.99 13.92
CA ILE A 322 -0.61 6.18 12.59
C ILE A 322 -0.18 7.64 12.30
N LEU A 323 -0.86 8.63 12.88
CA LEU A 323 -0.52 10.04 12.74
C LEU A 323 0.89 10.38 13.25
N SER A 324 1.31 9.81 14.38
CA SER A 324 2.67 9.98 14.92
C SER A 324 3.70 9.28 14.03
N THR A 325 3.37 8.11 13.47
CA THR A 325 4.21 7.43 12.46
C THR A 325 4.38 8.27 11.18
N ILE A 326 3.30 8.89 10.69
CA ILE A 326 3.35 9.80 9.54
C ILE A 326 4.24 11.01 9.87
N ARG A 327 4.08 11.61 11.06
CA ARG A 327 4.93 12.74 11.45
C ARG A 327 6.42 12.36 11.47
N ALA A 328 6.77 11.15 11.88
CA ALA A 328 8.15 10.67 11.98
C ALA A 328 8.89 10.56 10.63
N ILE A 329 8.15 10.38 9.53
CA ILE A 329 8.69 10.28 8.15
C ILE A 329 8.73 11.62 7.41
N MET A 330 8.08 12.65 7.96
CA MET A 330 8.09 13.99 7.38
C MET A 330 9.40 14.74 7.66
N PRO A 331 9.69 15.83 6.92
CA PRO A 331 10.87 16.66 7.18
C PRO A 331 11.01 17.06 8.66
N ARG A 332 12.26 17.03 9.14
CA ARG A 332 12.62 17.25 10.56
C ARG A 332 13.19 18.63 10.82
N ASP A 333 13.64 19.30 9.77
CA ASP A 333 14.28 20.61 9.74
C ASP A 333 13.28 21.78 9.86
N ARG A 334 11.98 21.49 9.78
CA ARG A 334 10.91 22.48 9.95
C ARG A 334 9.74 21.96 10.81
N PRO A 335 8.97 22.87 11.42
CA PRO A 335 7.67 22.53 11.97
C PRO A 335 6.73 21.98 10.89
N ILE A 336 5.90 21.02 11.30
CA ILE A 336 4.81 20.46 10.49
C ILE A 336 3.49 21.05 10.97
N HIS A 337 2.60 21.38 10.05
CA HIS A 337 1.27 21.88 10.35
C HIS A 337 0.23 20.75 10.22
N TYR A 338 -0.38 20.37 11.33
CA TYR A 338 -1.41 19.33 11.42
C TYR A 338 -2.79 19.97 11.55
N LEU A 339 -3.73 19.54 10.71
CA LEU A 339 -5.14 19.88 10.78
C LEU A 339 -5.96 18.63 11.12
N GLU A 340 -6.85 18.77 12.10
CA GLU A 340 -7.80 17.73 12.52
C GLU A 340 -9.23 18.27 12.43
N ILE A 341 -10.14 17.47 11.89
CA ILE A 341 -11.58 17.72 11.89
C ILE A 341 -12.24 16.63 12.72
N GLY A 342 -12.86 17.01 13.85
CA GLY A 342 -13.26 16.09 14.90
C GLY A 342 -12.13 15.90 15.92
N VAL A 343 -12.14 16.73 16.96
CA VAL A 343 -11.11 16.73 18.02
C VAL A 343 -11.57 15.91 19.22
N TRP A 344 -12.87 15.93 19.49
CA TRP A 344 -13.51 15.41 20.67
C TRP A 344 -12.91 15.88 22.01
N LYS A 345 -12.04 15.08 22.64
CA LYS A 345 -11.29 15.40 23.88
C LYS A 345 -9.80 15.68 23.62
N GLY A 346 -9.39 15.64 22.35
CA GLY A 346 -8.08 16.06 21.89
C GLY A 346 -6.99 15.01 22.00
N ALA A 347 -7.31 13.70 22.01
CA ALA A 347 -6.30 12.65 22.16
C ALA A 347 -5.25 12.66 21.04
N THR A 348 -5.71 12.78 19.80
CA THR A 348 -4.91 12.90 18.57
C THR A 348 -4.21 14.24 18.45
N SER A 349 -4.92 15.35 18.72
CA SER A 349 -4.31 16.68 18.90
C SER A 349 -3.14 16.65 19.89
N LEU A 350 -3.32 16.01 21.05
CA LEU A 350 -2.29 15.87 22.09
C LEU A 350 -1.13 14.98 21.62
N LEU A 351 -1.42 13.85 20.97
CA LEU A 351 -0.40 12.96 20.39
C LEU A 351 0.51 13.75 19.45
N MET A 352 -0.07 14.48 18.49
CA MET A 352 0.69 15.27 17.53
C MET A 352 1.48 16.41 18.19
N SER A 353 0.92 17.06 19.21
CA SER A 353 1.62 18.12 19.96
C SER A 353 2.84 17.63 20.74
N ARG A 354 2.85 16.35 21.12
CA ARG A 354 3.89 15.71 21.95
C ARG A 354 4.96 15.02 21.14
N HIS A 355 4.76 14.88 19.83
CA HIS A 355 5.72 14.27 18.94
C HIS A 355 7.11 14.93 19.10
N GLN A 356 8.17 14.12 19.06
CA GLN A 356 9.57 14.57 19.20
C GLN A 356 10.01 15.64 18.18
N TYR A 357 9.24 15.81 17.11
CA TYR A 357 9.52 16.80 16.07
C TYR A 357 8.45 17.89 16.13
N PRO A 358 8.83 19.18 16.00
CA PRO A 358 7.91 20.29 16.13
C PRO A 358 6.69 20.13 15.22
N THR A 359 5.51 20.21 15.81
CA THR A 359 4.21 20.06 15.13
C THR A 359 3.23 21.08 15.69
N THR A 360 2.67 21.91 14.84
CA THR A 360 1.59 22.84 15.21
C THR A 360 0.25 22.23 14.86
N VAL A 361 -0.66 22.18 15.84
CA VAL A 361 -1.95 21.52 15.72
C VAL A 361 -3.05 22.57 15.59
N THR A 362 -3.84 22.48 14.52
CA THR A 362 -5.15 23.12 14.39
C THR A 362 -6.22 22.03 14.46
N GLY A 363 -7.19 22.13 15.36
CA GLY A 363 -8.32 21.22 15.43
C GLY A 363 -9.64 21.94 15.24
N ILE A 364 -10.61 21.31 14.58
CA ILE A 364 -11.98 21.83 14.36
C ILE A 364 -12.96 20.89 15.05
N ASP A 365 -13.80 21.42 15.95
CA ASP A 365 -14.83 20.63 16.63
C ASP A 365 -15.95 21.54 17.14
N THR A 366 -17.19 21.05 17.17
CA THR A 366 -18.33 21.80 17.75
C THR A 366 -18.33 21.78 19.27
N PHE A 367 -17.62 20.82 19.87
CA PHE A 367 -17.66 20.45 21.28
C PHE A 367 -19.10 20.35 21.80
N GLN A 368 -19.96 19.70 21.02
CA GLN A 368 -21.41 19.71 21.20
C GLN A 368 -21.89 19.13 22.54
N PHE A 369 -21.09 18.29 23.21
CA PHE A 369 -21.50 17.73 24.50
C PHE A 369 -21.19 18.70 25.64
N ARG A 370 -22.11 18.78 26.61
CA ARG A 370 -21.93 19.60 27.82
C ARG A 370 -20.59 19.28 28.47
N ASN A 371 -19.83 20.34 28.79
CA ASN A 371 -18.50 20.31 29.39
C ASN A 371 -17.39 19.64 28.56
N GLN A 372 -17.66 19.15 27.34
CA GLN A 372 -16.65 18.51 26.50
C GLN A 372 -15.45 19.42 26.26
N ARG A 373 -15.70 20.66 25.82
CA ARG A 373 -14.62 21.64 25.60
C ARG A 373 -13.86 21.96 26.88
N THR A 374 -14.58 22.20 27.97
CA THR A 374 -13.97 22.51 29.28
C THR A 374 -13.05 21.38 29.73
N GLU A 375 -13.52 20.14 29.64
CA GLU A 375 -12.72 18.95 29.98
C GLU A 375 -11.50 18.81 29.06
N ALA A 376 -11.70 18.93 27.74
CA ALA A 376 -10.62 18.85 26.76
C ALA A 376 -9.54 19.92 27.01
N GLU A 377 -9.93 21.16 27.30
CA GLU A 377 -9.01 22.27 27.61
C GLU A 377 -8.23 22.01 28.91
N MET A 378 -8.88 21.48 29.94
CA MET A 378 -8.21 21.12 31.20
C MET A 378 -7.21 19.97 31.01
N ILE A 379 -7.55 18.96 30.20
CA ILE A 379 -6.61 17.88 29.85
C ILE A 379 -5.44 18.46 29.03
N LYS A 380 -5.73 19.33 28.05
CA LYS A 380 -4.73 19.99 27.22
C LYS A 380 -3.72 20.78 28.04
N GLN A 381 -4.17 21.57 29.01
CA GLN A 381 -3.30 22.37 29.88
C GLN A 381 -2.23 21.54 30.61
N VAL A 382 -2.51 20.28 30.90
CA VAL A 382 -1.59 19.40 31.64
C VAL A 382 -0.73 18.54 30.71
N LEU A 383 -1.25 18.17 29.53
CA LEU A 383 -0.64 17.13 28.69
C LEU A 383 -0.08 17.62 27.36
N GLN A 384 -0.36 18.86 26.94
CA GLN A 384 0.20 19.42 25.72
C GLN A 384 1.73 19.35 25.70
N GLY A 385 2.29 18.93 24.58
CA GLY A 385 3.74 18.88 24.38
C GLY A 385 4.34 20.22 23.96
N SER A 386 5.48 20.18 23.27
CA SER A 386 6.13 21.37 22.71
C SER A 386 5.36 21.98 21.54
N GLY A 387 4.52 21.20 20.88
CA GLY A 387 3.67 21.66 19.78
C GLY A 387 2.50 22.52 20.27
N PRO A 388 2.29 23.73 19.73
CA PRO A 388 1.12 24.52 20.09
C PRO A 388 -0.16 23.89 19.51
N ILE A 389 -1.24 23.93 20.29
CA ILE A 389 -2.56 23.47 19.89
C ILE A 389 -3.54 24.64 19.86
N GLN A 390 -4.20 24.85 18.72
CA GLN A 390 -5.34 25.74 18.58
C GLN A 390 -6.59 24.95 18.18
N TRP A 391 -7.67 25.08 18.93
CA TRP A 391 -8.98 24.52 18.57
C TRP A 391 -9.95 25.60 18.12
N ILE A 392 -10.63 25.35 17.01
CA ILE A 392 -11.66 26.19 16.39
C ILE A 392 -13.02 25.57 16.77
N PRO A 393 -13.79 26.20 17.68
CA PRO A 393 -15.01 25.63 18.25
C PRO A 393 -16.22 25.84 17.31
N LEU A 394 -16.09 25.40 16.06
CA LEU A 394 -17.08 25.60 15.00
C LEU A 394 -17.35 24.27 14.29
N HIS A 395 -18.51 24.17 13.67
CA HIS A 395 -18.79 23.09 12.73
C HIS A 395 -17.89 23.21 11.50
N SER A 396 -17.44 22.09 10.95
CA SER A 396 -16.49 22.03 9.83
C SER A 396 -16.96 22.84 8.60
N SER A 397 -18.26 22.79 8.29
CA SER A 397 -18.87 23.59 7.21
C SER A 397 -18.76 25.11 7.40
N SER A 398 -18.53 25.60 8.61
CA SER A 398 -18.39 27.03 8.94
C SER A 398 -16.98 27.44 9.36
N ALA A 399 -16.10 26.47 9.59
CA ALA A 399 -14.75 26.71 10.11
C ALA A 399 -13.72 27.09 9.04
N LEU A 400 -14.02 26.91 7.74
CA LEU A 400 -13.05 27.02 6.66
C LEU A 400 -12.27 28.35 6.64
N ASN A 401 -12.94 29.48 6.88
CA ASN A 401 -12.29 30.79 6.93
C ASN A 401 -11.37 30.93 8.14
N ALA A 402 -11.83 30.54 9.33
CA ALA A 402 -11.02 30.54 10.55
C ALA A 402 -9.80 29.60 10.42
N THR A 403 -9.95 28.48 9.71
CA THR A 403 -8.86 27.55 9.40
C THR A 403 -7.82 28.19 8.47
N ARG A 404 -8.25 28.92 7.42
CA ARG A 404 -7.34 29.68 6.56
C ARG A 404 -6.62 30.81 7.30
N GLU A 405 -7.33 31.53 8.17
CA GLU A 405 -6.73 32.54 9.05
C GLU A 405 -5.73 31.93 10.03
N SER A 406 -5.95 30.69 10.48
CA SER A 406 -4.98 29.94 11.29
C SER A 406 -3.68 29.69 10.52
N LEU A 407 -3.77 29.18 9.28
CA LEU A 407 -2.59 29.01 8.42
C LEU A 407 -1.82 30.33 8.21
N GLN A 408 -2.53 31.41 7.92
CA GLN A 408 -1.92 32.73 7.73
C GLN A 408 -1.18 33.20 8.99
N ARG A 409 -1.75 33.02 10.18
CA ARG A 409 -1.08 33.35 11.46
C ARG A 409 0.17 32.51 11.72
N LEU A 410 0.20 31.29 11.19
CA LEU A 410 1.38 30.41 11.26
C LEU A 410 2.44 30.76 10.21
N GLY A 411 2.17 31.70 9.29
CA GLY A 411 3.05 31.99 8.14
C GLY A 411 3.10 30.85 7.13
N ALA A 412 2.09 29.96 7.13
CA ALA A 412 2.01 28.79 6.28
C ALA A 412 0.93 28.97 5.20
N THR A 413 1.15 28.37 4.03
CA THR A 413 0.18 28.37 2.93
C THR A 413 -0.69 27.11 2.90
N ALA A 414 -0.27 26.06 3.60
CA ALA A 414 -0.90 24.75 3.59
C ALA A 414 -0.59 23.96 4.87
N TYR A 415 -1.43 22.96 5.15
CA TYR A 415 -1.19 21.94 6.14
C TYR A 415 -0.38 20.78 5.56
N ASP A 416 0.45 20.17 6.38
CA ASP A 416 1.27 19.02 6.02
C ASP A 416 0.53 17.70 6.22
N ILE A 417 -0.35 17.64 7.22
CA ILE A 417 -1.19 16.47 7.53
C ILE A 417 -2.61 16.98 7.80
N LEU A 418 -3.60 16.34 7.17
CA LEU A 418 -5.02 16.53 7.41
C LEU A 418 -5.61 15.20 7.91
N PHE A 419 -6.29 15.23 9.05
CA PHE A 419 -7.00 14.10 9.62
C PHE A 419 -8.51 14.38 9.71
N PHE A 420 -9.31 13.47 9.17
CA PHE A 420 -10.76 13.49 9.20
C PHE A 420 -11.27 12.44 10.19
N ASP A 421 -11.84 12.90 11.31
CA ASP A 421 -12.44 12.11 12.41
C ASP A 421 -13.74 12.80 12.89
N GLY A 422 -14.47 13.38 11.94
CA GLY A 422 -15.72 14.09 12.20
C GLY A 422 -16.91 13.14 12.35
N ASP A 423 -18.04 13.69 12.80
CA ASP A 423 -19.33 12.98 12.73
C ASP A 423 -19.76 12.88 11.26
N TYR A 424 -19.49 11.73 10.64
CA TYR A 424 -19.88 11.43 9.26
C TYR A 424 -21.13 10.54 9.19
N SER A 425 -22.10 10.83 10.07
CA SER A 425 -23.45 10.26 10.02
C SER A 425 -24.14 10.43 8.67
N THR A 426 -23.70 11.38 7.84
CA THR A 426 -24.16 11.53 6.45
C THR A 426 -23.00 11.57 5.46
N PRO A 427 -23.09 10.84 4.32
CA PRO A 427 -22.09 10.90 3.25
C PRO A 427 -21.81 12.34 2.75
N SER A 428 -22.85 13.17 2.67
CA SER A 428 -22.75 14.54 2.18
C SER A 428 -21.83 15.42 3.03
N LEU A 429 -21.84 15.26 4.35
CA LEU A 429 -20.99 16.05 5.24
C LEU A 429 -19.51 15.74 5.01
N PHE A 430 -19.14 14.47 4.97
CA PHE A 430 -17.76 14.08 4.67
C PHE A 430 -17.33 14.52 3.27
N TYR A 431 -18.24 14.46 2.27
CA TYR A 431 -17.94 14.91 0.91
C TYR A 431 -17.56 16.40 0.91
N HIS A 432 -18.36 17.23 1.57
CA HIS A 432 -18.09 18.66 1.68
C HIS A 432 -16.79 18.95 2.43
N ASP A 433 -16.52 18.25 3.53
CA ASP A 433 -15.29 18.43 4.29
C ASP A 433 -14.07 18.00 3.47
N PHE A 434 -14.15 16.87 2.76
CA PHE A 434 -13.06 16.43 1.90
C PHE A 434 -12.75 17.48 0.82
N VAL A 435 -13.76 17.96 0.10
CA VAL A 435 -13.59 18.99 -0.95
C VAL A 435 -13.02 20.29 -0.39
N ASN A 436 -13.52 20.74 0.76
CA ASN A 436 -13.11 22.01 1.36
C ASN A 436 -11.67 21.99 1.90
N TYR A 437 -11.28 20.89 2.56
CA TYR A 437 -10.04 20.84 3.34
C TYR A 437 -8.88 20.11 2.65
N SER A 438 -9.13 19.15 1.74
CA SER A 438 -8.04 18.45 1.02
C SER A 438 -7.18 19.39 0.16
N SER A 439 -7.78 20.46 -0.36
CA SER A 439 -7.07 21.49 -1.12
C SER A 439 -6.05 22.27 -0.27
N LEU A 440 -6.24 22.32 1.05
CA LEU A 440 -5.33 22.99 1.99
C LEU A 440 -4.11 22.15 2.34
N VAL A 441 -4.00 20.90 1.87
CA VAL A 441 -2.84 20.04 2.12
C VAL A 441 -1.71 20.36 1.15
N ALA A 442 -0.49 20.47 1.63
CA ALA A 442 0.71 20.74 0.85
C ALA A 442 1.01 19.57 -0.10
N PRO A 443 1.59 19.83 -1.29
CA PRO A 443 2.20 18.77 -2.09
C PRO A 443 3.19 17.95 -1.24
N GLY A 444 3.15 16.62 -1.35
CA GLY A 444 3.90 15.69 -0.50
C GLY A 444 3.28 15.41 0.88
N GLY A 445 2.25 16.16 1.29
CA GLY A 445 1.54 16.01 2.56
C GLY A 445 0.56 14.84 2.58
N PHE A 446 -0.06 14.59 3.74
CA PHE A 446 -0.92 13.42 3.99
C PHE A 446 -2.36 13.81 4.29
N ILE A 447 -3.29 12.99 3.81
CA ILE A 447 -4.70 13.04 4.21
C ILE A 447 -5.03 11.67 4.81
N VAL A 448 -5.51 11.67 6.06
CA VAL A 448 -5.88 10.47 6.81
C VAL A 448 -7.36 10.55 7.12
N VAL A 449 -8.09 9.49 6.85
CA VAL A 449 -9.53 9.40 7.05
C VAL A 449 -9.81 8.26 8.01
N ASP A 450 -10.29 8.57 9.21
CA ASP A 450 -10.72 7.55 10.17
C ASP A 450 -12.06 6.93 9.75
N ASP A 451 -12.43 5.83 10.38
CA ASP A 451 -13.72 5.15 10.20
C ASP A 451 -13.99 4.68 8.76
N PHE A 452 -12.98 4.62 7.88
CA PHE A 452 -13.15 4.17 6.51
C PHE A 452 -13.67 2.73 6.42
N LEU A 453 -13.24 1.88 7.36
CA LEU A 453 -13.80 0.55 7.44
C LEU A 453 -15.13 0.54 8.18
N GLU A 454 -15.39 1.42 9.15
CA GLU A 454 -16.60 1.35 10.00
C GLU A 454 -17.89 1.33 9.17
N THR A 455 -18.70 0.31 9.43
CA THR A 455 -20.00 0.18 8.79
C THR A 455 -21.03 0.83 9.67
N LYS A 456 -21.31 0.33 10.87
CA LYS A 456 -22.51 0.73 11.65
C LYS A 456 -22.57 2.21 12.06
N GLY A 457 -21.42 2.79 12.42
CA GLY A 457 -21.35 4.17 12.94
C GLY A 457 -21.18 5.24 11.88
N SER A 458 -20.43 4.92 10.83
CA SER A 458 -19.87 5.89 9.88
C SER A 458 -19.97 5.39 8.43
N HIS A 459 -21.09 4.73 8.09
CA HIS A 459 -21.37 4.17 6.75
C HIS A 459 -21.02 5.12 5.59
N GLY A 460 -21.15 6.42 5.82
CA GLY A 460 -20.93 7.43 4.80
C GLY A 460 -19.47 7.64 4.38
N VAL A 461 -18.48 7.30 5.20
CA VAL A 461 -17.07 7.62 4.90
C VAL A 461 -16.59 6.85 3.68
N ARG A 462 -16.69 5.51 3.72
CA ARG A 462 -16.27 4.64 2.62
C ARG A 462 -16.98 4.98 1.34
N GLU A 463 -18.31 5.05 1.39
CA GLU A 463 -19.15 5.37 0.23
C GLU A 463 -18.73 6.70 -0.40
N THR A 464 -18.50 7.71 0.43
CA THR A 464 -18.10 9.04 -0.01
C THR A 464 -16.72 9.06 -0.63
N ILE A 465 -15.73 8.34 -0.10
CA ILE A 465 -14.42 8.22 -0.77
C ILE A 465 -14.64 7.68 -2.18
N TRP A 466 -15.43 6.62 -2.35
CA TRP A 466 -15.70 6.08 -3.68
C TRP A 466 -16.49 7.04 -4.57
N ASN A 467 -17.42 7.83 -4.00
CA ASN A 467 -18.11 8.89 -4.74
C ASN A 467 -17.15 10.00 -5.19
N LEU A 468 -16.23 10.47 -4.33
CA LEU A 468 -15.22 11.48 -4.67
C LEU A 468 -14.26 10.97 -5.75
N VAL A 469 -13.95 9.69 -5.68
CA VAL A 469 -13.13 8.95 -6.63
C VAL A 469 -13.87 8.85 -7.99
N ARG A 470 -15.16 8.47 -8.00
CA ARG A 470 -16.04 8.44 -9.19
C ARG A 470 -16.25 9.80 -9.82
N ASP A 471 -16.48 10.82 -9.01
CA ASP A 471 -16.75 12.19 -9.46
C ASP A 471 -15.45 12.89 -9.93
N GLY A 472 -14.31 12.22 -9.84
CA GLY A 472 -13.02 12.73 -10.30
C GLY A 472 -12.41 13.79 -9.39
N PHE A 473 -12.86 13.92 -8.14
CA PHE A 473 -12.19 14.74 -7.13
C PHE A 473 -10.89 14.08 -6.66
N ILE A 474 -10.94 12.78 -6.37
CA ILE A 474 -9.73 11.97 -6.12
C ILE A 474 -9.25 11.43 -7.46
N LYS A 475 -8.26 12.08 -8.05
CA LYS A 475 -7.62 11.64 -9.30
C LYS A 475 -6.32 10.92 -9.00
N ALA A 476 -6.08 9.81 -9.69
CA ALA A 476 -4.81 9.08 -9.62
C ALA A 476 -3.58 9.94 -9.96
N ALA A 477 -3.75 11.05 -10.70
CA ALA A 477 -2.67 11.97 -11.03
C ALA A 477 -2.28 12.91 -9.88
N GLY A 478 -3.15 13.15 -8.89
CA GLY A 478 -2.93 14.14 -7.83
C GLY A 478 -2.70 13.56 -6.43
N LEU A 479 -3.10 12.31 -6.21
CA LEU A 479 -2.99 11.62 -4.91
C LEU A 479 -2.43 10.21 -5.12
N ASP A 480 -1.48 9.82 -4.27
CA ASP A 480 -1.10 8.43 -4.07
C ASP A 480 -2.01 7.81 -3.01
N ILE A 481 -2.70 6.72 -3.37
CA ILE A 481 -3.57 6.02 -2.44
C ILE A 481 -2.73 5.01 -1.68
N LEU A 482 -2.41 5.32 -0.42
CA LEU A 482 -1.65 4.41 0.42
C LEU A 482 -2.53 3.28 0.98
N GLY A 483 -3.83 3.54 1.12
CA GLY A 483 -4.85 2.57 1.48
C GLY A 483 -5.07 2.44 2.99
N VAL A 484 -5.68 1.33 3.39
CA VAL A 484 -5.76 0.92 4.80
C VAL A 484 -4.39 0.48 5.31
N VAL A 485 -4.06 0.82 6.54
CA VAL A 485 -2.78 0.42 7.15
C VAL A 485 -2.94 -0.93 7.81
N ALA A 486 -1.99 -1.84 7.63
CA ALA A 486 -2.01 -3.09 8.40
C ALA A 486 -1.86 -2.77 9.89
N ASN A 487 -2.61 -3.47 10.75
CA ASN A 487 -2.44 -3.46 12.21
C ASN A 487 -1.18 -4.24 12.61
N GLY A 488 -0.03 -3.81 12.10
CA GLY A 488 1.27 -4.41 12.36
C GLY A 488 1.71 -4.25 13.82
N ALA A 489 0.99 -3.45 14.63
CA ALA A 489 1.26 -3.30 16.05
C ALA A 489 0.79 -4.50 16.90
N VAL A 490 0.03 -5.45 16.35
CA VAL A 490 -0.47 -6.69 17.01
C VAL A 490 -1.34 -6.45 18.26
N GLY A 491 -1.47 -5.21 18.72
CA GLY A 491 -2.09 -4.84 20.00
C GLY A 491 -3.10 -3.69 19.93
N ALA A 492 -3.39 -3.15 18.73
CA ALA A 492 -4.50 -2.21 18.52
C ALA A 492 -5.82 -2.93 18.20
N GLY A 493 -5.86 -4.27 18.35
CA GLY A 493 -7.13 -5.00 18.30
C GLY A 493 -8.06 -4.41 19.35
N HIS A 494 -9.15 -3.79 18.89
CA HIS A 494 -10.12 -3.14 19.75
C HIS A 494 -10.47 -4.00 20.97
N GLU A 495 -10.37 -3.42 22.17
CA GLU A 495 -11.02 -3.96 23.37
C GLU A 495 -12.55 -3.78 23.26
N PHE A 496 -13.20 -4.40 22.27
CA PHE A 496 -14.66 -4.47 22.26
C PHE A 496 -15.15 -5.53 23.25
N LYS A 497 -16.18 -5.14 24.02
CA LYS A 497 -16.94 -6.06 24.87
C LYS A 497 -17.39 -7.27 24.05
N LYS A 498 -17.18 -8.49 24.59
CA LYS A 498 -17.76 -9.74 24.07
C LYS A 498 -19.22 -9.52 23.64
N GLY A 499 -19.55 -9.79 22.38
CA GLY A 499 -20.95 -9.85 21.89
C GLY A 499 -21.28 -9.03 20.65
N PHE A 500 -20.41 -8.12 20.21
CA PHE A 500 -20.59 -7.43 18.92
C PHE A 500 -19.71 -8.09 17.85
N VAL A 501 -20.34 -8.87 16.97
CA VAL A 501 -19.70 -9.33 15.74
C VAL A 501 -19.63 -8.13 14.80
N TYR A 502 -18.41 -7.66 14.54
CA TYR A 502 -18.09 -6.82 13.41
C TYR A 502 -17.16 -7.63 12.50
N ASP A 503 -17.30 -7.52 11.19
CA ASP A 503 -16.48 -8.24 10.17
C ASP A 503 -15.02 -7.74 10.10
N TRP A 504 -14.53 -7.01 11.11
CA TRP A 504 -13.18 -6.47 11.14
C TRP A 504 -12.17 -7.57 11.46
N GLN A 505 -11.16 -7.73 10.60
CA GLN A 505 -10.00 -8.53 10.95
C GLN A 505 -9.15 -7.73 11.94
N ALA A 506 -8.60 -8.41 12.95
CA ALA A 506 -7.65 -7.82 13.90
C ALA A 506 -6.38 -7.25 13.23
N SER A 507 -6.19 -7.46 11.92
CA SER A 507 -4.98 -7.20 11.15
C SER A 507 -4.97 -5.89 10.34
N THR A 508 -6.02 -5.06 10.36
CA THR A 508 -6.08 -3.80 9.57
C THR A 508 -6.63 -2.61 10.37
N SER A 509 -6.13 -1.41 10.15
CA SER A 509 -6.62 -0.14 10.71
C SER A 509 -7.96 0.26 10.10
N ASN A 510 -8.72 1.08 10.83
CA ASN A 510 -9.88 1.79 10.29
C ASN A 510 -9.49 3.03 9.47
N ASP A 511 -8.24 3.49 9.59
CA ASP A 511 -7.73 4.63 8.85
C ASP A 511 -7.45 4.30 7.38
N PHE A 512 -7.83 5.22 6.49
CA PHE A 512 -7.46 5.21 5.07
C PHE A 512 -6.57 6.42 4.75
N VAL A 513 -5.41 6.15 4.14
CA VAL A 513 -4.37 7.17 3.95
C VAL A 513 -4.17 7.51 2.48
N PHE A 514 -4.12 8.80 2.19
CA PHE A 514 -3.64 9.38 0.94
C PHE A 514 -2.36 10.17 1.18
N ARG A 515 -1.51 10.23 0.16
CA ARG A 515 -0.42 11.21 0.06
C ARG A 515 -0.64 12.10 -1.15
N LYS A 516 -0.57 13.41 -0.97
CA LYS A 516 -0.64 14.35 -2.09
C LYS A 516 0.66 14.30 -2.86
N ARG A 517 0.59 14.15 -4.19
CA ARG A 517 1.80 14.15 -5.02
C ARG A 517 2.48 15.52 -4.95
N ALA A 518 3.81 15.52 -5.06
CA ALA A 518 4.66 16.71 -4.99
C ALA A 518 4.48 17.61 -6.22
#